data_AF-A0A9C8NU32-F1
#
_entry.id   AF-A0A9C8NU32-F1
#
_cell.length_a   1.000
_cell.length_b   1.000
_cell.length_c   1.000
_cell.angle_alpha   90.00
_cell.angle_beta   90.00
_cell.angle_gamma   90.00
#
_symmetry.space_group_name_H-M   'P 1'
#
loop_
_entity.id
_entity.type
_entity.pdbx_description
1 polymer ?
#
loop_
_entity_poly.entity_id
_entity_poly.type
_entity_poly.pdbx_seq_one_letter_code
_entity_poly.pdbx_strand_id
1 'polypeptide(L)'
;MPDNLDKNAPGAPDILGLIPARGGSKHPPKKNIQPFRGRPLIVHTIEQGLNSKTISRTIVSTDSEEIAQIARDAGADVPFLRPAAMIDRAVRMLQDHPEADSLRAVIPAPHTPYKMW
;
A
#
# COMPACT_ATOMS: atom_id res chain seq x y z
N MET A 1 10.01 -15.77 23.75
CA MET A 1 9.21 -14.94 22.81
C MET A 1 7.76 -15.20 23.16
N PRO A 2 6.86 -14.21 23.27
CA PRO A 2 5.49 -14.50 23.63
C PRO A 2 4.85 -15.35 22.51
N ASP A 3 4.51 -16.59 22.85
CA ASP A 3 4.03 -17.65 21.93
C ASP A 3 2.60 -17.43 21.41
N ASN A 4 2.04 -16.23 21.59
CA ASN A 4 0.69 -15.90 21.13
C ASN A 4 0.68 -14.62 20.30
N LEU A 5 1.05 -14.75 19.02
CA LEU A 5 0.95 -13.70 18.01
C LEU A 5 -0.49 -13.53 17.52
N ASP A 6 -1.48 -13.48 18.42
CA ASP A 6 -2.87 -13.21 18.08
C ASP A 6 -3.12 -11.70 18.05
N LYS A 7 -3.51 -11.18 16.90
CA LYS A 7 -3.91 -9.78 16.67
C LYS A 7 -5.07 -9.32 17.54
N ASN A 8 -5.85 -10.25 18.11
CA ASN A 8 -6.94 -9.95 19.03
C ASN A 8 -6.54 -10.01 20.51
N ALA A 9 -5.28 -10.35 20.81
CA ALA A 9 -4.80 -10.40 22.19
C ALA A 9 -4.79 -8.99 22.83
N PRO A 10 -5.17 -8.86 24.12
CA PRO A 10 -5.09 -7.58 24.81
C PRO A 10 -3.65 -7.08 24.85
N GLY A 11 -3.43 -5.85 24.36
CA GLY A 11 -2.12 -5.23 24.25
C GLY A 11 -1.34 -5.56 22.98
N ALA A 12 -1.94 -6.27 22.01
CA ALA A 12 -1.34 -6.47 20.70
C ALA A 12 -1.15 -5.12 19.96
N PRO A 13 -0.02 -4.92 19.25
CA PRO A 13 0.20 -3.72 18.46
C PRO A 13 -0.76 -3.66 17.26
N ASP A 14 -1.20 -2.45 16.88
CA ASP A 14 -1.94 -2.24 15.64
C ASP A 14 -0.98 -2.32 14.44
N ILE A 15 -1.04 -3.43 13.70
CA ILE A 15 -0.15 -3.68 12.56
C ILE A 15 -0.95 -3.53 11.27
N LEU A 16 -0.57 -2.51 10.50
CA LEU A 16 -1.12 -2.26 9.17
C LEU A 16 -0.31 -2.98 8.08
N GLY A 17 -0.96 -3.87 7.34
CA GLY A 17 -0.46 -4.43 6.09
C GLY A 17 -0.82 -3.53 4.92
N LEU A 18 0.18 -2.97 4.23
CA LEU A 18 -0.01 -2.12 3.05
C LEU A 18 0.38 -2.84 1.77
N ILE A 19 -0.56 -2.96 0.83
CA ILE A 19 -0.34 -3.56 -0.50
C ILE A 19 -0.38 -2.47 -1.56
N PRO A 20 0.78 -1.98 -2.05
CA PRO A 20 0.81 -1.01 -3.14
C PRO A 20 0.55 -1.70 -4.49
N ALA A 21 -0.48 -1.28 -5.21
CA ALA A 21 -0.87 -1.85 -6.49
C ALA A 21 -1.22 -0.76 -7.50
N ARG A 22 -0.33 -0.46 -8.45
CA ARG A 22 -0.62 0.47 -9.55
C ARG A 22 -1.37 -0.21 -10.70
N GLY A 23 -2.26 0.53 -11.37
CA GLY A 23 -2.92 0.10 -12.61
C GLY A 23 -1.96 0.05 -13.79
N GLY A 24 -1.06 1.04 -13.90
CA GLY A 24 -0.06 1.17 -14.98
C GLY A 24 1.12 0.20 -14.89
N SER A 25 0.90 -1.08 -14.59
CA SER A 25 1.97 -2.09 -14.61
C SER A 25 2.52 -2.20 -16.05
N LYS A 26 3.80 -1.86 -16.25
CA LYS A 26 4.43 -1.87 -17.57
C LYS A 26 4.74 -3.29 -18.05
N HIS A 27 5.33 -4.14 -17.22
CA HIS A 27 5.60 -5.55 -17.55
C HIS A 27 5.59 -6.46 -16.29
N PRO A 28 4.79 -7.55 -16.27
CA PRO A 28 3.71 -7.83 -17.22
C PRO A 28 2.57 -6.79 -17.09
N PRO A 29 1.89 -6.44 -18.21
CA PRO A 29 0.75 -5.53 -18.20
C PRO A 29 -0.35 -6.03 -17.24
N LYS A 30 -0.97 -5.14 -16.48
CA LYS A 30 -2.08 -5.50 -15.58
C LYS A 30 -1.75 -6.61 -14.55
N LYS A 31 -0.47 -6.81 -14.20
CA LYS A 31 0.01 -7.88 -13.28
C LYS A 31 -0.89 -8.15 -12.07
N ASN A 32 -1.35 -7.10 -11.40
CA ASN A 32 -2.13 -7.21 -10.16
C ASN A 32 -3.50 -7.86 -10.37
N ILE A 33 -4.09 -7.72 -11.56
CA ILE A 33 -5.41 -8.26 -11.89
C ILE A 33 -5.34 -9.48 -12.81
N GLN A 34 -4.15 -9.83 -13.31
CA GLN A 34 -3.98 -11.03 -14.11
C GLN A 34 -4.40 -12.27 -13.30
N PRO A 35 -5.15 -13.20 -13.92
CA PRO A 35 -5.51 -14.45 -13.27
C PRO A 35 -4.26 -15.26 -12.93
N PHE A 36 -4.14 -15.66 -11.67
CA PHE A 36 -3.17 -16.60 -11.15
C PHE A 36 -3.93 -17.64 -10.32
N ARG A 37 -3.85 -18.92 -10.71
CA ARG A 37 -4.62 -20.01 -10.06
C ARG A 37 -6.12 -19.70 -9.95
N GLY A 38 -6.72 -19.21 -11.03
CA GLY A 38 -8.17 -18.95 -11.12
C GLY A 38 -8.66 -17.64 -10.50
N ARG A 39 -7.79 -16.82 -9.89
CA ARG A 39 -8.16 -15.53 -9.27
C ARG A 39 -7.16 -14.42 -9.58
N PRO A 40 -7.55 -13.14 -9.55
CA PRO A 40 -6.61 -12.04 -9.75
C PRO A 40 -5.41 -12.13 -8.79
N LEU A 41 -4.20 -11.86 -9.27
CA LEU A 41 -2.96 -12.04 -8.49
C LEU A 41 -3.00 -11.33 -7.13
N ILE A 42 -3.52 -10.10 -7.07
CA ILE A 42 -3.58 -9.30 -5.86
C ILE A 42 -4.43 -9.93 -4.75
N VAL A 43 -5.44 -10.73 -5.11
CA VAL A 43 -6.33 -11.41 -4.16
C VAL A 43 -5.54 -12.34 -3.26
N HIS A 44 -4.55 -13.05 -3.80
CA HIS A 44 -3.72 -13.95 -2.99
C HIS A 44 -2.96 -13.19 -1.90
N THR A 45 -2.41 -12.02 -2.21
CA THR A 45 -1.71 -11.19 -1.21
C THR A 45 -2.67 -10.62 -0.17
N ILE A 46 -3.86 -10.17 -0.60
CA ILE A 46 -4.91 -9.69 0.30
C ILE A 46 -5.28 -10.77 1.31
N GLU A 47 -5.55 -11.99 0.84
CA GLU A 47 -5.94 -13.09 1.71
C GLU A 47 -4.83 -13.49 2.69
N GLN A 48 -3.55 -13.41 2.30
CA GLN A 48 -2.46 -13.61 3.26
C GLN A 48 -2.46 -12.54 4.35
N GLY A 49 -2.77 -11.28 3.99
CA GLY A 49 -2.93 -10.19 4.96
C GLY A 49 -4.09 -10.44 5.93
N LEU A 50 -5.25 -10.80 5.40
CA LEU A 50 -6.47 -11.06 6.19
C LEU A 50 -6.31 -12.27 7.12
N ASN A 51 -5.70 -13.35 6.62
CA ASN A 51 -5.46 -14.58 7.38
C ASN A 51 -4.25 -14.52 8.31
N SER A 52 -3.47 -13.44 8.27
CA SER A 52 -2.34 -13.27 9.18
C SER A 52 -2.82 -13.18 10.62
N LYS A 53 -2.08 -13.86 11.51
CA LYS A 53 -2.33 -13.79 12.95
C LYS A 53 -1.92 -12.44 13.54
N THR A 54 -1.01 -11.71 12.90
CA THR A 54 -0.46 -10.45 13.43
C THR A 54 -0.96 -9.19 12.75
N ILE A 55 -1.42 -9.27 11.49
CA ILE A 55 -1.87 -8.08 10.75
C ILE A 55 -3.30 -7.75 11.17
N SER A 56 -3.45 -6.61 11.84
CA SER A 56 -4.72 -6.08 12.34
C SER A 56 -5.59 -5.55 11.19
N ARG A 57 -4.96 -4.95 10.18
CA ARG A 57 -5.67 -4.31 9.06
C ARG A 57 -4.90 -4.48 7.75
N THR A 58 -5.62 -4.79 6.66
CA THR A 58 -5.02 -4.92 5.31
C THR A 58 -5.56 -3.82 4.40
N ILE A 59 -4.71 -2.92 3.95
CA ILE A 59 -5.04 -1.82 3.04
C ILE A 59 -4.38 -2.04 1.68
N VAL A 60 -5.13 -1.83 0.60
CA VAL A 60 -4.60 -1.74 -0.76
C VAL A 60 -4.53 -0.28 -1.18
N SER A 61 -3.34 0.18 -1.59
CA SER A 61 -3.14 1.53 -2.16
C SER A 61 -3.04 1.45 -3.67
N THR A 62 -4.02 2.02 -4.38
CA THR A 62 -4.09 1.94 -5.84
C THR A 62 -4.57 3.25 -6.47
N ASP A 63 -4.17 3.46 -7.72
CA ASP A 63 -4.61 4.55 -8.60
C ASP A 63 -5.65 4.06 -9.65
N SER A 64 -6.11 2.81 -9.53
CA SER A 64 -7.00 2.16 -10.48
C SER A 64 -8.27 1.67 -9.78
N GLU A 65 -9.43 2.11 -10.27
CA GLU A 65 -10.72 1.67 -9.73
C GLU A 65 -10.95 0.16 -9.93
N GLU A 66 -10.43 -0.42 -11.02
CA GLU A 66 -10.50 -1.87 -11.28
C GLU A 66 -9.78 -2.67 -10.18
N ILE A 67 -8.57 -2.24 -9.81
CA ILE A 67 -7.82 -2.84 -8.70
C ILE A 67 -8.54 -2.59 -7.36
N ALA A 68 -9.08 -1.38 -7.17
CA ALA A 68 -9.79 -1.02 -5.94
C ALA A 68 -11.01 -1.92 -5.72
N GLN A 69 -11.81 -2.15 -6.76
CA GLN A 69 -12.99 -3.00 -6.66
C GLN A 69 -12.63 -4.45 -6.34
N ILE A 70 -11.66 -5.03 -7.06
CA ILE A 70 -11.16 -6.39 -6.78
C ILE A 70 -10.64 -6.51 -5.34
N ALA A 71 -9.97 -5.47 -4.83
CA ALA A 71 -9.45 -5.46 -3.47
C ALA A 71 -10.56 -5.43 -2.42
N ARG A 72 -11.59 -4.58 -2.62
CA ARG A 72 -12.76 -4.52 -1.74
C ARG A 72 -13.53 -5.83 -1.75
N ASP A 73 -13.75 -6.42 -2.93
CA ASP A 73 -14.42 -7.71 -3.08
C ASP A 73 -13.67 -8.84 -2.38
N ALA A 74 -12.34 -8.75 -2.30
CA ALA A 74 -11.47 -9.68 -1.56
C ALA A 74 -11.38 -9.38 -0.05
N GLY A 75 -12.06 -8.33 0.45
CA GLY A 75 -12.12 -7.97 1.88
C GLY A 75 -11.01 -7.03 2.37
N ALA A 76 -10.19 -6.46 1.49
CA ALA A 76 -9.22 -5.44 1.87
C ALA A 76 -9.83 -4.03 1.90
N ASP A 77 -9.27 -3.17 2.74
CA ASP A 77 -9.63 -1.77 2.79
C ASP A 77 -8.99 -0.98 1.64
N VAL A 78 -9.78 -0.13 0.99
CA VAL A 78 -9.32 0.83 -0.01
C VAL A 78 -9.89 2.20 0.33
N PRO A 79 -9.29 2.93 1.28
CA PRO A 79 -9.90 4.15 1.86
C PRO A 79 -9.98 5.30 0.87
N PHE A 80 -9.08 5.35 -0.12
CA PHE A 80 -9.07 6.36 -1.17
C PHE A 80 -8.32 5.83 -2.40
N LEU A 81 -8.60 6.41 -3.58
CA LEU A 81 -7.76 6.24 -4.75
C LEU A 81 -6.55 7.17 -4.67
N ARG A 82 -5.36 6.59 -4.83
CA ARG A 82 -4.11 7.33 -4.95
C ARG A 82 -4.16 8.18 -6.23
N PRO A 83 -3.93 9.50 -6.15
CA PRO A 83 -3.95 10.35 -7.33
C PRO A 83 -2.89 9.91 -8.35
N ALA A 84 -3.32 9.58 -9.56
CA ALA A 84 -2.41 9.15 -10.64
C ALA A 84 -1.39 10.25 -11.02
N ALA A 85 -1.83 11.52 -10.95
CA ALA A 85 -1.03 12.70 -11.30
C ALA A 85 0.10 13.01 -10.29
N MET A 86 0.30 12.21 -9.24
CA MET A 86 1.35 12.47 -8.24
C MET A 86 2.75 12.44 -8.86
N ILE A 87 2.99 11.53 -9.82
CA ILE A 87 4.26 11.46 -10.54
C ILE A 87 4.39 12.59 -11.56
N ASP A 88 3.35 12.87 -12.35
CA ASP A 88 3.38 13.97 -13.32
C ASP A 88 3.61 15.32 -12.63
N ARG A 89 3.01 15.53 -11.46
CA ARG A 89 3.25 16.70 -10.62
C ARG A 89 4.69 16.76 -10.13
N ALA A 90 5.25 15.64 -9.68
CA ALA A 90 6.65 15.57 -9.25
C ALA A 90 7.62 15.90 -10.40
N VAL A 91 7.35 15.39 -11.60
CA VAL A 91 8.15 15.70 -12.80
C VAL A 91 8.05 17.18 -13.17
N ARG A 92 6.84 17.75 -13.19
CA ARG A 92 6.66 19.20 -13.44
C ARG A 92 7.40 20.04 -12.42
N MET A 93 7.33 19.69 -11.13
CA MET A 93 8.08 20.39 -10.09
C MET A 93 9.59 20.36 -10.34
N LEU A 94 10.16 19.25 -10.81
CA LEU A 94 11.58 19.20 -11.18
C LEU A 94 11.89 20.03 -12.43
N GLN A 95 10.96 20.12 -13.39
CA GLN A 95 11.14 20.94 -14.60
C GLN A 95 11.05 22.44 -14.31
N ASP A 96 10.15 22.84 -13.42
CA ASP A 96 9.93 24.23 -13.01
C ASP A 96 11.05 24.74 -12.07
N HIS A 97 11.82 23.84 -11.47
CA HIS A 97 12.94 24.11 -10.56
C HIS A 97 14.25 23.50 -11.10
N PRO A 98 14.86 24.07 -12.16
CA PRO A 98 16.06 23.51 -12.79
C PRO A 98 17.28 23.48 -11.87
N GLU A 99 17.28 24.25 -10.78
CA GLU A 99 18.28 24.22 -9.72
C GLU A 99 18.18 23.00 -8.80
N ALA A 100 17.07 22.25 -8.84
CA ALA A 100 16.84 21.12 -7.96
C ALA A 100 17.36 19.81 -8.58
N ASP A 101 18.30 19.14 -7.88
CA ASP A 101 18.82 17.84 -8.31
C ASP A 101 17.87 16.67 -7.97
N SER A 102 16.97 16.86 -6.99
CA SER A 102 16.06 15.80 -6.55
C SER A 102 14.80 16.35 -5.87
N LEU A 103 13.72 15.57 -5.93
CA LEU A 103 12.47 15.83 -5.20
C LEU A 103 12.20 14.66 -4.23
N ARG A 104 11.85 14.98 -2.99
CA ARG A 104 11.49 13.99 -1.96
C ARG A 104 10.14 14.36 -1.33
N ALA A 105 9.31 13.35 -1.12
CA ALA A 105 8.13 13.52 -0.27
C ALA A 105 8.60 13.63 1.19
N VAL A 106 8.32 14.78 1.81
CA VAL A 106 8.55 15.00 3.24
C VAL A 106 7.22 15.11 3.95
N ILE A 107 7.09 14.42 5.08
CA ILE A 107 5.97 14.59 6.01
C ILE A 107 6.54 15.10 7.35
N PRO A 108 5.91 16.09 8.00
CA PRO A 108 6.24 16.41 9.38
C PRO A 108 6.04 15.16 10.23
N ALA A 109 7.06 14.77 11.01
CA ALA A 109 6.92 13.65 11.92
C ALA A 109 5.88 14.02 13.00
N PRO A 110 4.82 13.22 13.20
CA PRO A 110 3.81 13.52 14.22
C PRO A 110 4.37 13.39 15.64
N HIS A 111 5.44 12.61 15.80
CA HIS A 111 6.21 12.52 17.04
C HIS A 111 7.69 12.69 16.70
N THR A 112 8.38 13.53 17.47
CA THR A 112 9.84 13.61 17.40
C THR A 112 10.41 12.24 17.78
N PRO A 113 11.26 11.60 16.95
CA PRO A 113 11.88 10.33 17.34
C PRO A 113 12.59 10.53 18.67
N TYR A 114 12.15 9.78 19.69
CA TYR A 114 12.70 9.86 21.05
C TYR A 114 14.14 9.36 20.99
N LYS A 115 15.11 10.28 20.93
CA LYS A 115 16.57 10.04 20.85
C LYS A 115 16.98 8.87 19.94
N MET A 116 17.43 9.19 18.73
CA MET A 116 18.39 8.33 18.03
C MET A 116 19.79 8.93 18.19
N TRP A 117 20.51 8.45 19.20
CA TRP A 117 21.97 8.43 19.21
C TRP A 117 22.42 7.08 19.74
#